data_AF-H5Y0Q9-F1
#
_entry.id   AF-H5Y0Q9-F1
#
_cell.length_a   1.000
_cell.length_b   1.000
_cell.length_c   1.000
_cell.angle_alpha   90.00
_cell.angle_beta   90.00
_cell.angle_gamma   90.00
#
_symmetry.space_group_name_H-M   'P 1'
#
loop_
_entity.id
_entity.type
_entity.pdbx_description
1 polymer ?
#
loop_
_entity_poly.entity_id
_entity_poly.type
_entity_poly.pdbx_seq_one_letter_code
_entity_poly.pdbx_strand_id
1 'polypeptide(L)'
;MGSCLLINYYYSDNRNDLFSNLLSATLGEKPPIEGITSWRECLEGNLQLYFEVALPSPKSYKKWLAEHLQSRHFIPYVLEAACKFGEDFRPDLEGATHVDALLINPDTQFAILIEAKVLSDISCQITYDAMRNQIIRNIDVLLEKNKEMDQPLSLRLPDHTLFVLLTPQMFKDNPSSRTLKDLIGNSEYKRYLNVVDEAATINEERS
;
A
#
# COMPACT_ATOMS: atom_id res chain seq x y z
N MET A 1 -11.11 -10.98 8.92
CA MET A 1 -10.44 -12.29 8.75
C MET A 1 -8.93 -12.11 8.54
N GLY A 2 -8.48 -11.22 7.64
CA GLY A 2 -7.04 -10.92 7.46
C GLY A 2 -6.33 -10.34 8.71
N SER A 3 -7.00 -9.49 9.48
CA SER A 3 -6.46 -8.94 10.74
C SER A 3 -6.15 -10.01 11.79
N CYS A 4 -7.00 -11.02 11.95
CA CYS A 4 -6.76 -12.13 12.87
C CYS A 4 -5.53 -12.96 12.48
N LEU A 5 -5.29 -13.16 11.19
CA LEU A 5 -4.12 -13.89 10.70
C LEU A 5 -2.82 -13.11 10.97
N LEU A 6 -2.80 -11.80 10.67
CA LEU A 6 -1.64 -10.95 10.92
C LEU A 6 -1.33 -10.85 12.43
N ILE A 7 -2.34 -10.74 13.27
CA ILE A 7 -2.20 -10.76 14.74
C ILE A 7 -1.58 -12.09 15.20
N ASN A 8 -2.11 -13.22 14.72
CA ASN A 8 -1.60 -14.54 15.10
C ASN A 8 -0.13 -14.73 14.68
N TYR A 9 0.24 -14.29 13.48
CA TYR A 9 1.63 -14.34 13.02
C TYR A 9 2.52 -13.45 13.89
N TYR A 10 2.07 -12.22 14.18
CA TYR A 10 2.84 -11.22 14.91
C TYR A 10 3.13 -11.62 16.37
N TYR A 11 2.18 -12.25 17.05
CA TYR A 11 2.33 -12.70 18.43
C TYR A 11 2.93 -14.11 18.58
N SER A 12 3.27 -14.79 17.48
CA SER A 12 3.93 -16.09 17.54
C SER A 12 5.39 -15.98 17.95
N ASP A 13 5.89 -16.94 18.73
CA ASP A 13 7.30 -17.00 19.13
C ASP A 13 8.25 -17.10 17.92
N ASN A 14 7.79 -17.70 16.83
CA ASN A 14 8.52 -17.85 15.57
C ASN A 14 8.06 -16.86 14.47
N ARG A 15 7.53 -15.69 14.85
CA ARG A 15 6.98 -14.69 13.90
C ARG A 15 7.89 -14.37 12.71
N ASN A 16 9.19 -14.25 12.93
CA ASN A 16 10.15 -13.92 11.87
C ASN A 16 10.18 -15.01 10.80
N ASP A 17 10.07 -16.28 11.20
CA ASP A 17 10.05 -17.42 10.27
C ASP A 17 8.72 -17.50 9.54
N LEU A 18 7.61 -17.27 10.26
CA LEU A 18 6.28 -17.25 9.65
C LEU A 18 6.17 -16.15 8.58
N PHE A 19 6.60 -14.93 8.89
CA PHE A 19 6.62 -13.84 7.92
C PHE A 19 7.64 -14.07 6.81
N SER A 20 8.85 -14.57 7.11
CA SER A 20 9.85 -14.87 6.08
C SER A 20 9.35 -15.91 5.09
N ASN A 21 8.69 -16.97 5.57
CA ASN A 21 8.11 -18.02 4.72
C ASN A 21 6.96 -17.46 3.88
N LEU A 22 6.08 -16.66 4.48
CA LEU A 22 4.98 -16.01 3.77
C LEU A 22 5.52 -15.10 2.65
N LEU A 23 6.50 -14.24 2.96
CA LEU A 23 7.09 -13.32 1.99
C LEU A 23 7.91 -14.06 0.93
N SER A 24 8.59 -15.15 1.31
CA SER A 24 9.33 -15.98 0.35
C SER A 24 8.40 -16.62 -0.68
N ALA A 25 7.29 -17.18 -0.21
CA ALA A 25 6.27 -17.78 -1.07
C ALA A 25 5.50 -16.75 -1.91
N THR A 26 5.42 -15.50 -1.47
CA THR A 26 4.59 -14.49 -2.14
C THR A 26 5.36 -13.45 -2.92
N LEU A 27 6.65 -13.23 -2.66
CA LEU A 27 7.48 -12.19 -3.27
C LEU A 27 8.84 -12.72 -3.75
N GLY A 28 9.09 -14.03 -3.59
CA GLY A 28 10.32 -14.71 -3.97
C GLY A 28 11.28 -14.91 -2.79
N GLU A 29 12.26 -15.82 -2.95
CA GLU A 29 13.15 -16.26 -1.86
C GLU A 29 13.92 -15.15 -1.14
N LYS A 30 14.11 -13.98 -1.77
CA LYS A 30 14.83 -12.84 -1.22
C LYS A 30 14.04 -11.54 -1.41
N PRO A 31 14.20 -10.56 -0.50
CA PRO A 31 13.58 -9.25 -0.65
C PRO A 31 14.03 -8.57 -1.95
N PRO A 32 13.13 -7.92 -2.70
CA PRO A 32 13.49 -7.12 -3.86
C PRO A 32 14.02 -5.74 -3.44
N ILE A 33 14.94 -5.70 -2.46
CA ILE A 33 15.51 -4.48 -1.88
C ILE A 33 17.02 -4.54 -2.04
N GLU A 34 17.61 -3.49 -2.61
CA GLU A 34 19.05 -3.42 -2.84
C GLU A 34 19.82 -3.48 -1.52
N GLY A 35 20.84 -4.34 -1.46
CA GLY A 35 21.69 -4.49 -0.28
C GLY A 35 21.15 -5.43 0.81
N ILE A 36 19.89 -5.87 0.74
CA ILE A 36 19.32 -6.83 1.70
C ILE A 36 19.35 -8.24 1.11
N THR A 37 19.82 -9.21 1.90
CA THR A 37 20.07 -10.58 1.40
C THR A 37 19.03 -11.61 1.79
N SER A 38 18.20 -11.32 2.80
CA SER A 38 17.18 -12.25 3.32
C SER A 38 15.99 -11.53 3.94
N TRP A 39 14.82 -12.19 3.97
CA TRP A 39 13.64 -11.68 4.66
C TRP A 39 13.83 -11.55 6.17
N ARG A 40 14.64 -12.43 6.77
CA ARG A 40 14.95 -12.35 8.20
C ARG A 40 15.68 -11.04 8.54
N GLU A 41 16.60 -10.60 7.69
CA GLU A 41 17.28 -9.31 7.85
C GLU A 41 16.31 -8.12 7.85
N CYS A 42 15.20 -8.19 7.10
CA CYS A 42 14.15 -7.17 7.15
C CYS A 42 13.33 -7.19 8.45
N LEU A 43 13.07 -8.39 9.00
CA LEU A 43 12.07 -8.65 10.02
C LEU A 43 12.64 -8.74 11.45
N GLU A 44 13.94 -8.99 11.59
CA GLU A 44 14.60 -9.13 12.88
C GLU A 44 14.74 -7.81 13.63
N GLY A 45 14.56 -7.84 14.96
CA GLY A 45 14.59 -6.65 15.81
C GLY A 45 13.19 -6.13 16.16
N ASN A 46 13.04 -4.81 16.15
CA ASN A 46 11.85 -4.09 16.62
C ASN A 46 10.69 -4.09 15.61
N LEU A 47 10.22 -5.27 15.20
CA LEU A 47 9.07 -5.39 14.32
C LEU A 47 7.78 -4.95 15.03
N GLN A 48 7.02 -4.06 14.40
CA GLN A 48 5.76 -3.48 14.90
C GLN A 48 4.64 -3.60 13.87
N LEU A 49 3.42 -3.88 14.34
CA LEU A 49 2.23 -4.03 13.52
C LEU A 49 1.19 -2.98 13.91
N TYR A 50 0.70 -2.26 12.91
CA TYR A 50 -0.35 -1.24 13.02
C TYR A 50 -1.55 -1.60 12.13
N PHE A 51 -2.71 -1.07 12.49
CA PHE A 51 -3.96 -1.22 11.72
C PHE A 51 -4.57 0.16 11.44
N GLU A 52 -5.28 0.27 10.33
CA GLU A 52 -6.03 1.49 9.94
C GLU A 52 -5.17 2.76 9.96
N VAL A 53 -3.92 2.63 9.48
CA VAL A 53 -2.95 3.72 9.55
C VAL A 53 -3.29 4.79 8.52
N ALA A 54 -3.52 6.01 9.00
CA ALA A 54 -3.71 7.18 8.17
C ALA A 54 -2.35 7.74 7.69
N LEU A 55 -2.00 7.47 6.44
CA LEU A 55 -0.79 7.99 5.80
C LEU A 55 -1.11 9.25 4.98
N PRO A 56 -0.43 10.39 5.19
CA PRO A 56 -0.69 11.60 4.41
C PRO A 56 -0.36 11.38 2.94
N SER A 57 -1.21 11.88 2.03
CA SER A 57 -0.87 11.95 0.61
C SER A 57 0.45 12.71 0.40
N PRO A 58 1.36 12.23 -0.47
CA PRO A 58 2.67 12.83 -0.63
C PRO A 58 2.61 14.29 -1.09
N LYS A 59 3.57 15.10 -0.61
CA LYS A 59 3.62 16.52 -0.94
C LYS A 59 3.89 16.75 -2.42
N SER A 60 4.78 15.95 -3.02
CA SER A 60 5.07 16.09 -4.45
C SER A 60 3.83 15.79 -5.30
N TYR A 61 3.08 14.74 -4.92
CA TYR A 61 1.82 14.41 -5.59
C TYR A 61 0.78 15.54 -5.47
N LYS A 62 0.58 16.11 -4.27
CA LYS A 62 -0.36 17.24 -4.09
C LYS A 62 0.02 18.45 -4.94
N LYS A 63 1.31 18.76 -5.02
CA LYS A 63 1.83 19.84 -5.87
C LYS A 63 1.57 19.55 -7.36
N TRP A 64 1.88 18.33 -7.80
CA TRP A 64 1.62 17.92 -9.17
C TRP A 64 0.12 17.97 -9.50
N LEU A 65 -0.76 17.52 -8.60
CA LEU A 65 -2.21 17.54 -8.80
C LEU A 65 -2.73 18.96 -8.96
N ALA A 66 -2.24 19.91 -8.17
CA ALA A 66 -2.54 21.33 -8.32
C ALA A 66 -2.23 21.82 -9.76
N GLU A 67 -1.05 21.49 -10.28
CA GLU A 67 -0.63 21.88 -11.64
C GLU A 67 -1.44 21.19 -12.77
N HIS A 68 -2.06 20.04 -12.49
CA HIS A 68 -2.73 19.19 -13.49
C HIS A 68 -4.24 19.07 -13.30
N LEU A 69 -4.83 19.80 -12.35
CA LEU A 69 -6.20 19.57 -11.89
C LEU A 69 -7.24 19.62 -13.02
N GLN A 70 -7.11 20.57 -13.95
CA GLN A 70 -8.03 20.69 -15.10
C GLN A 70 -8.00 19.48 -16.04
N SER A 71 -6.89 18.73 -16.06
CA SER A 71 -6.77 17.47 -16.83
C SER A 71 -7.23 16.24 -16.07
N ARG A 72 -7.40 16.35 -14.74
CA ARG A 72 -7.76 15.25 -13.83
C ARG A 72 -9.19 15.31 -13.32
N HIS A 73 -9.85 16.45 -13.48
CA HIS A 73 -11.23 16.65 -13.08
C HIS A 73 -11.99 17.53 -14.07
N PHE A 74 -13.22 17.15 -14.41
CA PHE A 74 -14.07 17.87 -15.36
C PHE A 74 -15.27 18.57 -14.71
N ILE A 75 -15.56 18.29 -13.44
CA ILE A 75 -16.71 18.86 -12.72
C ILE A 75 -16.36 20.28 -12.20
N PRO A 76 -17.07 21.34 -12.65
CA PRO A 76 -16.70 22.73 -12.33
C PRO A 76 -16.68 23.06 -10.84
N TYR A 77 -17.70 22.67 -10.07
CA TYR A 77 -17.73 23.01 -8.63
C TYR A 77 -16.60 22.37 -7.83
N VAL A 78 -16.09 21.21 -8.29
CA VAL A 78 -14.93 20.55 -7.67
C VAL A 78 -13.65 21.32 -7.98
N LEU A 79 -13.50 21.76 -9.24
CA LEU A 79 -12.38 22.61 -9.66
C LEU A 79 -12.38 23.94 -8.90
N GLU A 80 -13.56 24.54 -8.71
CA GLU A 80 -13.71 25.76 -7.90
C GLU A 80 -13.38 25.51 -6.42
N ALA A 81 -13.84 24.40 -5.85
CA ALA A 81 -13.56 24.03 -4.45
C ALA A 81 -12.08 23.71 -4.19
N ALA A 82 -11.34 23.33 -5.24
CA ALA A 82 -9.91 23.04 -5.21
C ALA A 82 -9.05 24.31 -5.13
N CYS A 83 -9.57 25.43 -5.64
CA CYS A 83 -8.94 26.74 -5.56
C CYS A 83 -9.34 27.43 -4.26
N LYS A 84 -8.36 27.99 -3.54
CA LYS A 84 -8.62 28.94 -2.46
C LYS A 84 -8.88 30.29 -3.11
N PHE A 85 -9.86 31.04 -2.60
CA PHE A 85 -10.25 32.38 -3.05
C PHE A 85 -9.07 33.20 -3.60
N GLY A 86 -8.90 33.21 -4.93
CA GLY A 86 -8.04 34.17 -5.62
C GLY A 86 -6.67 33.72 -6.14
N GLU A 87 -6.38 32.41 -6.35
CA GLU A 87 -5.45 31.84 -7.39
C GLU A 87 -4.67 30.62 -6.90
N ASP A 88 -4.44 30.47 -5.59
CA ASP A 88 -3.68 29.34 -5.03
C ASP A 88 -4.53 28.10 -4.76
N PHE A 89 -3.96 26.92 -5.06
CA PHE A 89 -4.59 25.64 -4.74
C PHE A 89 -4.58 25.34 -3.25
N ARG A 90 -5.58 24.58 -2.80
CA ARG A 90 -5.67 24.14 -1.41
C ARG A 90 -4.51 23.19 -1.03
N PRO A 91 -3.91 23.34 0.16
CA PRO A 91 -2.86 22.40 0.62
C PRO A 91 -3.42 21.00 0.96
N ASP A 92 -4.75 20.89 1.14
CA ASP A 92 -5.48 19.68 1.46
C ASP A 92 -6.26 19.11 0.26
N LEU A 93 -5.79 19.36 -0.97
CA LEU A 93 -6.36 18.80 -2.21
C LEU A 93 -6.53 17.28 -2.19
N GLU A 94 -5.82 16.52 -1.35
CA GLU A 94 -6.16 15.12 -1.13
C GLU A 94 -5.91 14.73 0.33
N GLY A 95 -6.82 13.87 0.82
CA GLY A 95 -6.83 13.39 2.19
C GLY A 95 -5.74 12.36 2.47
N ALA A 96 -5.71 11.89 3.72
CA ALA A 96 -4.88 10.75 4.08
C ALA A 96 -5.42 9.46 3.44
N THR A 97 -4.52 8.54 3.13
CA THR A 97 -4.81 7.17 2.72
C THR A 97 -4.83 6.30 3.96
N HIS A 98 -5.92 5.55 4.15
CA HIS A 98 -6.03 4.58 5.24
C HIS A 98 -5.60 3.22 4.71
N VAL A 99 -4.55 2.68 5.31
CA VAL A 99 -4.02 1.34 5.02
C VAL A 99 -4.56 0.38 6.06
N ASP A 100 -5.10 -0.77 5.63
CA ASP A 100 -5.70 -1.75 6.54
C ASP A 100 -4.70 -2.25 7.59
N ALA A 101 -3.46 -2.55 7.18
CA ALA A 101 -2.38 -2.87 8.10
C ALA A 101 -1.00 -2.39 7.61
N LEU A 102 -0.11 -2.09 8.56
CA LEU A 102 1.27 -1.70 8.30
C LEU A 102 2.20 -2.45 9.23
N LEU A 103 3.11 -3.23 8.65
CA LEU A 103 4.21 -3.87 9.37
C LEU A 103 5.46 -3.01 9.16
N ILE A 104 6.15 -2.62 10.23
CA ILE A 104 7.35 -1.78 10.16
C ILE A 104 8.42 -2.29 11.10
N ASN A 105 9.65 -2.28 10.61
CA ASN A 105 10.84 -2.47 11.42
C ASN A 105 11.68 -1.18 11.35
N PRO A 106 11.67 -0.35 12.41
CA PRO A 106 12.40 0.92 12.41
C PRO A 106 13.92 0.71 12.42
N ASP A 107 14.42 -0.44 12.90
CA ASP A 107 15.86 -0.73 12.98
C ASP A 107 16.45 -0.94 11.59
N THR A 108 15.69 -1.57 10.69
CA THR A 108 16.08 -1.87 9.30
C THR A 108 15.43 -0.92 8.29
N GLN A 109 14.55 -0.04 8.79
CA GLN A 109 13.71 0.89 8.05
C GLN A 109 12.79 0.23 7.01
N PHE A 110 12.63 -1.09 7.12
CA PHE A 110 11.77 -1.91 6.28
C PHE A 110 10.31 -1.74 6.67
N ALA A 111 9.42 -1.75 5.69
CA ALA A 111 7.99 -1.77 5.95
C ALA A 111 7.19 -2.49 4.87
N ILE A 112 6.00 -2.95 5.26
CA ILE A 112 5.00 -3.54 4.36
C ILE A 112 3.67 -2.86 4.64
N LEU A 113 3.09 -2.27 3.60
CA LEU A 113 1.70 -1.81 3.61
C LEU A 113 0.83 -2.94 3.07
N ILE A 114 -0.19 -3.30 3.83
CA ILE A 114 -1.09 -4.40 3.50
C ILE A 114 -2.49 -3.83 3.31
N GLU A 115 -3.05 -4.03 2.12
CA GLU A 115 -4.46 -3.79 1.80
C GLU A 115 -5.15 -5.14 1.64
N ALA A 116 -6.29 -5.35 2.29
CA ALA A 116 -7.08 -6.55 2.21
C ALA A 116 -8.40 -6.30 1.46
N LYS A 117 -8.59 -6.96 0.32
CA LYS A 117 -9.82 -6.91 -0.47
C LYS A 117 -10.35 -8.31 -0.75
N VAL A 118 -11.57 -8.58 -0.25
CA VAL A 118 -12.26 -9.87 -0.44
C VAL A 118 -13.31 -9.76 -1.52
N LEU A 119 -14.41 -9.02 -1.28
CA LEU A 119 -15.54 -8.92 -2.23
C LEU A 119 -15.84 -7.49 -2.69
N SER A 120 -15.15 -6.51 -2.11
CA SER A 120 -15.31 -5.10 -2.49
C SER A 120 -14.43 -4.75 -3.69
N ASP A 121 -14.96 -3.91 -4.57
CA ASP A 121 -14.17 -3.31 -5.63
C ASP A 121 -13.22 -2.25 -5.06
N ILE A 122 -12.16 -1.93 -5.80
CA ILE A 122 -11.22 -0.87 -5.44
C ILE A 122 -11.98 0.46 -5.44
N SER A 123 -11.98 1.17 -4.31
CA SER A 123 -12.65 2.46 -4.22
C SER A 123 -12.00 3.48 -5.16
N CYS A 124 -12.82 4.10 -6.01
CA CYS A 124 -12.48 5.26 -6.83
C CYS A 124 -13.03 6.57 -6.22
N GLN A 125 -13.51 6.53 -4.97
CA GLN A 125 -14.04 7.72 -4.29
C GLN A 125 -12.89 8.66 -3.93
N ILE A 126 -12.59 9.56 -4.87
CA ILE A 126 -11.54 10.56 -4.79
C ILE A 126 -12.17 11.88 -5.22
N THR A 127 -11.86 12.94 -4.47
CA THR A 127 -12.55 14.21 -4.63
C THR A 127 -11.97 15.02 -5.78
N TYR A 128 -10.65 15.02 -5.97
CA TYR A 128 -10.00 15.97 -6.89
C TYR A 128 -9.24 15.31 -8.05
N ASP A 129 -8.90 14.02 -7.97
CA ASP A 129 -8.36 13.24 -9.08
C ASP A 129 -9.29 12.09 -9.46
N ALA A 130 -10.08 12.30 -10.52
CA ALA A 130 -11.06 11.32 -10.98
C ALA A 130 -10.41 10.10 -11.67
N MET A 131 -9.11 10.14 -11.96
CA MET A 131 -8.38 9.05 -12.63
C MET A 131 -7.69 8.11 -11.65
N ARG A 132 -7.85 8.35 -10.34
CA ARG A 132 -7.20 7.55 -9.31
C ARG A 132 -8.14 6.58 -8.61
N ASN A 133 -7.51 5.63 -7.93
CA ASN A 133 -8.19 4.69 -7.07
C ASN A 133 -7.38 4.44 -5.78
N GLN A 134 -7.97 3.65 -4.87
CA GLN A 134 -7.37 3.35 -3.56
C GLN A 134 -6.00 2.67 -3.65
N ILE A 135 -5.75 1.83 -4.66
CA ILE A 135 -4.44 1.18 -4.78
C ILE A 135 -3.36 2.17 -5.21
N ILE A 136 -3.65 3.06 -6.17
CA ILE A 136 -2.70 4.12 -6.55
C ILE A 136 -2.35 4.96 -5.32
N ARG A 137 -3.36 5.35 -4.54
CA ARG A 137 -3.18 6.08 -3.29
C ARG A 137 -2.28 5.35 -2.27
N ASN A 138 -2.42 4.03 -2.16
CA ASN A 138 -1.55 3.19 -1.33
C ASN A 138 -0.11 3.15 -1.89
N ILE A 139 0.07 3.17 -3.21
CA ILE A 139 1.39 3.19 -3.84
C ILE A 139 2.07 4.55 -3.62
N ASP A 140 1.37 5.67 -3.76
CA ASP A 140 2.03 6.98 -3.65
C ASP A 140 2.61 7.24 -2.29
N VAL A 141 1.90 6.84 -1.23
CA VAL A 141 2.39 6.98 0.14
C VAL A 141 3.69 6.18 0.35
N LEU A 142 4.02 5.23 -0.55
CA LEU A 142 5.31 4.54 -0.55
C LEU A 142 6.45 5.36 -1.13
N LEU A 143 6.17 6.22 -2.12
CA LEU A 143 7.18 6.83 -2.99
C LEU A 143 8.02 7.91 -2.31
N GLU A 144 7.58 8.42 -1.16
CA GLU A 144 8.26 9.52 -0.46
C GLU A 144 8.41 9.25 1.04
N LYS A 145 9.49 9.78 1.63
CA LYS A 145 9.66 9.82 3.09
C LYS A 145 8.67 10.80 3.69
N ASN A 146 7.97 10.38 4.74
CA ASN A 146 7.06 11.25 5.45
C ASN A 146 7.62 11.65 6.83
N LYS A 147 8.44 12.70 6.85
CA LYS A 147 9.10 13.19 8.07
C LYS A 147 8.14 13.83 9.07
N GLU A 148 6.91 14.14 8.66
CA GLU A 148 5.91 14.80 9.49
C GLU A 148 5.10 13.80 10.32
N MET A 149 5.30 12.50 10.10
CA MET A 149 4.69 11.46 10.91
C MET A 149 5.46 11.21 12.21
N ASP A 150 4.73 10.77 13.22
CA ASP A 150 5.33 10.30 14.45
C ASP A 150 6.17 9.02 14.21
N GLN A 151 7.19 8.83 15.03
CA GLN A 151 7.96 7.59 15.02
C GLN A 151 7.09 6.43 15.55
N PRO A 152 7.24 5.21 15.01
CA PRO A 152 8.24 4.79 14.02
C PRO A 152 7.85 5.04 12.56
N LEU A 153 6.63 5.52 12.27
CA LEU A 153 6.09 5.58 10.90
C LEU A 153 6.92 6.49 9.98
N SER A 154 7.53 7.54 10.51
CA SER A 154 8.45 8.42 9.76
C SER A 154 9.83 7.84 9.47
N LEU A 155 10.21 6.71 10.09
CA LEU A 155 11.53 6.08 9.89
C LEU A 155 11.60 5.21 8.64
N ARG A 156 10.45 4.90 8.05
CA ARG A 156 10.31 4.10 6.84
C ARG A 156 11.07 4.71 5.65
N LEU A 157 11.79 3.87 4.91
CA LEU A 157 12.41 4.26 3.64
C LEU A 157 11.55 3.81 2.45
N PRO A 158 11.28 4.69 1.47
CA PRO A 158 10.58 4.34 0.23
C PRO A 158 11.15 3.07 -0.44
N ASP A 159 12.47 3.02 -0.62
CA ASP A 159 13.15 1.91 -1.31
C ASP A 159 13.17 0.61 -0.48
N HIS A 160 12.78 0.66 0.80
CA HIS A 160 12.66 -0.50 1.68
C HIS A 160 11.18 -0.78 2.04
N THR A 161 10.23 -0.19 1.32
CA THR A 161 8.81 -0.41 1.57
C THR A 161 8.15 -1.20 0.46
N LEU A 162 7.35 -2.19 0.85
CA LEU A 162 6.59 -3.03 -0.07
C LEU A 162 5.08 -2.80 0.08
N PHE A 163 4.36 -2.97 -1.02
CA PHE A 163 2.90 -3.04 -1.03
C PHE A 163 2.46 -4.51 -1.19
N VAL A 164 1.53 -4.96 -0.35
CA VAL A 164 0.93 -6.28 -0.45
C VAL A 164 -0.59 -6.16 -0.53
N LEU A 165 -1.19 -6.76 -1.55
CA LEU A 165 -2.64 -6.91 -1.67
C LEU A 165 -3.05 -8.32 -1.24
N LEU A 166 -3.75 -8.42 -0.12
CA LEU A 166 -4.34 -9.66 0.36
C LEU A 166 -5.73 -9.83 -0.27
N THR A 167 -5.86 -10.81 -1.15
CA THR A 167 -7.12 -11.10 -1.87
C THR A 167 -7.32 -12.60 -2.09
N PRO A 168 -8.57 -13.10 -2.18
CA PRO A 168 -8.82 -14.50 -2.53
C PRO A 168 -8.15 -14.92 -3.85
N GLN A 169 -7.63 -16.16 -3.88
CA GLN A 169 -6.91 -16.70 -5.04
C GLN A 169 -7.72 -16.63 -6.34
N MET A 170 -9.03 -16.82 -6.28
CA MET A 170 -9.90 -16.75 -7.46
C MET A 170 -9.81 -15.41 -8.23
N PHE A 171 -9.49 -14.30 -7.53
CA PHE A 171 -9.30 -12.99 -8.16
C PHE A 171 -7.89 -12.80 -8.72
N LYS A 172 -6.91 -13.53 -8.17
CA LYS A 172 -5.56 -13.62 -8.73
C LYS A 172 -5.56 -14.39 -10.05
N ASP A 173 -6.28 -15.52 -10.09
CA ASP A 173 -6.42 -16.36 -11.28
C ASP A 173 -7.25 -15.68 -12.38
N ASN A 174 -8.18 -14.80 -11.98
CA ASN A 174 -9.08 -14.08 -12.89
C ASN A 174 -9.01 -12.58 -12.63
N PRO A 175 -7.88 -11.91 -12.92
CA PRO A 175 -7.70 -10.51 -12.59
C PRO A 175 -8.65 -9.58 -13.37
N SER A 176 -9.21 -10.06 -14.49
CA SER A 176 -10.22 -9.36 -15.28
C SER A 176 -11.64 -9.41 -14.68
N SER A 177 -11.89 -10.29 -13.71
CA SER A 177 -13.22 -10.48 -13.11
C SER A 177 -13.62 -9.35 -12.15
N ARG A 178 -12.66 -8.51 -11.74
CA ARG A 178 -12.83 -7.31 -10.91
C ARG A 178 -11.83 -6.22 -11.29
N THR A 179 -11.90 -5.07 -10.60
CA THR A 179 -11.01 -3.90 -10.78
C THR A 179 -9.51 -4.17 -10.53
N LEU A 180 -9.10 -5.41 -10.19
CA LEU A 180 -7.70 -5.87 -10.26
C LEU A 180 -7.09 -5.71 -11.67
N LYS A 181 -7.92 -5.70 -12.72
CA LYS A 181 -7.51 -5.39 -14.09
C LYS A 181 -6.81 -4.03 -14.21
N ASP A 182 -7.24 -3.02 -13.45
CA ASP A 182 -6.64 -1.68 -13.50
C ASP A 182 -5.24 -1.67 -12.85
N LEU A 183 -4.99 -2.59 -11.92
CA LEU A 183 -3.66 -2.81 -11.32
C LEU A 183 -2.69 -3.42 -12.34
N ILE A 184 -3.12 -4.46 -13.06
CA ILE A 184 -2.25 -5.22 -13.99
C ILE A 184 -2.15 -4.54 -15.38
N GLY A 185 -3.18 -3.78 -15.78
CA GLY A 185 -3.32 -3.16 -17.09
C GLY A 185 -2.68 -1.78 -17.23
N ASN A 186 -2.44 -1.06 -16.13
CA ASN A 186 -1.90 0.29 -16.21
C ASN A 186 -0.37 0.27 -16.39
N SER A 187 0.09 0.58 -17.61
CA SER A 187 1.50 0.58 -18.00
C SER A 187 2.38 1.53 -17.19
N GLU A 188 1.80 2.58 -16.61
CA GLU A 188 2.52 3.58 -15.80
C GLU A 188 3.00 2.99 -14.46
N TYR A 189 2.26 2.02 -13.90
CA TYR A 189 2.52 1.47 -12.56
C TYR A 189 3.08 0.04 -12.56
N LYS A 190 3.21 -0.60 -13.72
CA LYS A 190 3.83 -1.94 -13.87
C LYS A 190 5.24 -2.02 -13.26
N ARG A 191 5.97 -0.91 -13.19
CA ARG A 191 7.31 -0.84 -12.58
C ARG A 191 7.31 -1.00 -11.05
N TYR A 192 6.20 -0.67 -10.38
CA TYR A 192 6.05 -0.74 -8.92
C TYR A 192 5.35 -2.02 -8.47
N LEU A 193 4.74 -2.73 -9.41
CA LEU A 193 3.92 -3.90 -9.19
C LEU A 193 4.71 -5.16 -9.56
N ASN A 194 5.64 -5.55 -8.69
CA ASN A 194 6.07 -6.95 -8.62
C ASN A 194 4.91 -7.76 -8.02
N VAL A 195 3.88 -8.02 -8.83
CA VAL A 195 2.80 -8.96 -8.48
C VAL A 195 3.41 -10.34 -8.54
N VAL A 196 3.65 -10.95 -7.39
CA VAL A 196 4.29 -12.27 -7.32
C VAL A 196 3.26 -13.33 -6.90
N ASP A 197 3.24 -14.42 -7.68
CA ASP A 197 2.63 -15.74 -7.43
C ASP A 197 3.18 -16.31 -6.10
N GLU A 198 2.42 -16.60 -5.06
CA GLU A 198 1.56 -17.79 -4.90
C GLU A 198 0.53 -17.58 -3.76
N ALA A 199 -0.53 -18.41 -3.74
CA ALA A 199 -1.47 -18.50 -2.62
C ALA A 199 -0.87 -19.33 -1.48
N ALA A 200 -0.78 -18.76 -0.29
CA ALA A 200 -0.74 -19.58 0.92
C ALA A 200 -2.07 -20.34 1.01
N THR A 201 -2.01 -21.64 0.72
CA THR A 201 -3.17 -22.55 0.75
C THR A 201 -3.61 -22.72 2.20
N ILE A 202 -4.80 -22.23 2.55
CA ILE A 202 -5.48 -22.62 3.78
C ILE A 202 -6.05 -24.01 3.50
N ASN A 203 -5.29 -25.05 3.85
CA ASN A 203 -5.86 -26.38 4.00
C ASN A 203 -6.81 -26.33 5.19
N GLU A 204 -8.12 -26.32 4.91
CA GLU A 204 -9.12 -26.76 5.87
C GLU A 204 -8.82 -28.22 6.20
N GLU A 205 -8.15 -28.47 7.32
CA GLU A 205 -8.22 -29.76 7.98
C GLU A 205 -9.68 -29.99 8.39
N ARG A 206 -10.37 -30.76 7.55
CA ARG A 206 -11.64 -31.40 7.87
C ARG A 206 -11.46 -32.21 9.15
N SER A 207 -12.13 -31.80 10.22
CA SER A 207 -12.58 -32.69 11.29
C SER A 207 -14.02 -33.09 11.02
#